data_AF-A0A7M3DT41-F1
#
_entry.id   AF-A0A7M3DT41-F1
#
_cell.length_a   1.000
_cell.length_b   1.000
_cell.length_c   1.000
_cell.angle_alpha   90.00
_cell.angle_beta   90.00
_cell.angle_gamma   90.00
#
_symmetry.space_group_name_H-M   'P 1'
#
loop_
_entity.id
_entity.type
_entity.pdbx_description
1 polymer ?
#
loop_
_entity_poly.entity_id
_entity_poly.type
_entity_poly.pdbx_seq_one_letter_code
_entity_poly.pdbx_strand_id
1 'polypeptide(L)'
;MHGNSEMVRTLQQMRDKMYRLSRRLHRIHPERLSLNAQQHRAIVDAIREGEIDKSRRSMQAHLAWGRAFTLDPNGRMGGDWQRLTVAAG
;
A
#
# COMPACT_ATOMS: atom_id res chain seq x y z
N MET A 1 -13.36 -22.50 -10.23
CA MET A 1 -12.79 -21.71 -9.10
C MET A 1 -12.86 -20.24 -9.46
N HIS A 2 -13.89 -19.54 -8.99
CA HIS A 2 -13.86 -18.07 -8.99
C HIS A 2 -12.94 -17.68 -7.84
N GLY A 3 -11.64 -17.53 -8.12
CA GLY A 3 -10.68 -17.07 -7.13
C GLY A 3 -11.00 -15.64 -6.67
N ASN A 4 -9.98 -14.88 -6.27
CA ASN A 4 -10.14 -13.53 -5.74
C ASN A 4 -10.49 -12.45 -6.80
N SER A 5 -11.35 -12.81 -7.74
CA SER A 5 -11.78 -12.03 -8.90
C SER A 5 -12.44 -10.70 -8.53
N GLU A 6 -13.20 -10.68 -7.44
CA GLU A 6 -13.83 -9.45 -6.93
C GLU A 6 -12.80 -8.46 -6.38
N MET A 7 -11.76 -8.93 -5.67
CA MET A 7 -10.65 -8.04 -5.28
C MET A 7 -9.88 -7.55 -6.49
N VAL A 8 -9.62 -8.41 -7.48
CA VAL A 8 -8.94 -7.99 -8.72
C VAL A 8 -9.74 -6.90 -9.43
N ARG A 9 -11.06 -7.08 -9.58
CA ARG A 9 -11.95 -6.06 -10.16
C ARG A 9 -11.91 -4.76 -9.38
N THR A 10 -12.02 -4.84 -8.06
CA THR A 10 -11.97 -3.67 -7.18
C THR A 10 -10.63 -2.92 -7.32
N LEU A 11 -9.52 -3.65 -7.30
CA LEU A 11 -8.18 -3.07 -7.47
C LEU A 11 -8.01 -2.43 -8.86
N GLN A 12 -8.55 -3.04 -9.92
CA GLN A 12 -8.53 -2.45 -11.26
C GLN A 12 -9.29 -1.12 -11.32
N GLN A 13 -10.46 -1.03 -10.68
CA GLN A 13 -11.23 0.22 -10.62
C GLN A 13 -10.51 1.30 -9.80
N MET A 14 -9.78 0.92 -8.75
CA MET A 14 -8.99 1.84 -7.95
C MET A 14 -7.73 2.32 -8.67
N ARG A 15 -7.11 1.46 -9.49
CA ARG A 15 -5.84 1.72 -10.18
C ARG A 15 -5.82 3.05 -10.90
N ASP A 16 -6.85 3.37 -11.68
CA ASP A 16 -6.84 4.58 -12.51
C ASP A 16 -6.94 5.86 -11.66
N LYS A 17 -7.68 5.81 -10.54
CA LYS A 17 -7.75 6.91 -9.58
C LYS A 17 -6.41 7.07 -8.84
N MET A 18 -5.83 5.96 -8.38
CA MET A 18 -4.54 5.93 -7.70
C MET A 18 -3.38 6.36 -8.60
N TYR A 19 -3.41 6.02 -9.88
CA TYR A 19 -2.41 6.44 -10.86
C TYR A 19 -2.39 7.96 -11.03
N ARG A 20 -3.55 8.60 -11.17
CA ARG A 20 -3.64 10.07 -11.28
C ARG A 20 -3.10 10.77 -10.03
N LEU A 21 -3.46 10.26 -8.86
CA LEU A 21 -2.98 10.79 -7.57
C LEU A 21 -1.47 10.61 -7.42
N SER A 22 -0.98 9.38 -7.61
CA SER A 22 0.44 9.04 -7.48
C SER A 22 1.31 9.82 -8.47
N ARG A 23 0.85 9.99 -9.72
CA ARG A 23 1.60 10.77 -10.73
C ARG A 23 1.74 12.23 -10.35
N ARG A 24 0.71 12.83 -9.73
CA ARG A 24 0.78 14.20 -9.20
C ARG A 24 1.78 14.29 -8.04
N LEU A 25 1.71 13.36 -7.10
CA LEU A 25 2.57 13.36 -5.92
C LEU A 25 4.04 13.10 -6.27
N HIS A 26 4.33 12.12 -7.14
CA HIS A 26 5.71 11.82 -7.55
C HIS A 26 6.36 12.94 -8.36
N ARG A 27 5.57 13.84 -8.96
CA ARG A 27 6.12 15.05 -9.58
C ARG A 27 6.61 16.06 -8.54
N ILE A 28 5.99 16.11 -7.37
CA ILE A 28 6.34 17.02 -6.26
C ILE A 28 7.42 16.39 -5.37
N HIS A 29 7.34 15.07 -5.19
CA HIS A 29 8.17 14.27 -4.30
C HIS A 29 8.72 13.03 -5.04
N PRO A 30 9.68 13.19 -5.96
CA PRO A 30 10.19 12.10 -6.78
C PRO A 30 10.87 10.99 -5.96
N GLU A 31 11.44 11.31 -4.80
CA GLU A 31 12.04 10.36 -3.87
C GLU A 31 11.05 9.27 -3.42
N ARG A 32 9.76 9.63 -3.34
CA ARG A 32 8.69 8.72 -2.92
C ARG A 32 8.40 7.64 -3.95
N LEU A 33 8.64 7.90 -5.24
CA LEU A 33 8.48 6.89 -6.29
C LEU A 33 9.48 5.74 -6.10
N SER A 34 10.74 6.07 -5.81
CA SER A 34 11.79 5.06 -5.59
C SER A 34 11.48 4.21 -4.37
N LEU A 35 11.10 4.84 -3.24
CA LEU A 35 10.70 4.11 -2.04
C LEU A 35 9.47 3.23 -2.27
N ASN A 36 8.46 3.74 -2.96
CA ASN A 36 7.25 2.99 -3.27
C ASN A 36 7.57 1.73 -4.12
N ALA A 37 8.43 1.86 -5.13
CA ALA A 37 8.87 0.74 -5.95
C ALA A 37 9.64 -0.31 -5.13
N GLN A 38 10.51 0.14 -4.22
CA GLN A 38 11.25 -0.75 -3.31
C GLN A 38 10.32 -1.52 -2.36
N GLN A 39 9.32 -0.83 -1.78
CA GLN A 39 8.31 -1.47 -0.92
C GLN A 39 7.50 -2.52 -1.66
N HIS A 40 7.02 -2.21 -2.87
CA HIS A 40 6.30 -3.17 -3.71
C HIS A 40 7.16 -4.40 -4.04
N ARG A 41 8.44 -4.19 -4.37
CA ARG A 41 9.37 -5.28 -4.64
C ARG A 41 9.55 -6.18 -3.42
N ALA A 42 9.78 -5.60 -2.24
CA ALA A 42 9.94 -6.38 -1.01
C ALA A 42 8.71 -7.25 -0.68
N ILE A 43 7.50 -6.72 -0.91
CA ILE A 43 6.25 -7.48 -0.73
C ILE A 43 6.19 -8.65 -1.71
N VAL A 44 6.41 -8.39 -3.00
CA VAL A 44 6.32 -9.43 -4.04
C VAL A 44 7.39 -10.50 -3.84
N ASP A 45 8.62 -10.12 -3.51
CA ASP A 45 9.70 -11.06 -3.26
C ASP A 45 9.36 -11.95 -2.04
N ALA A 46 8.86 -11.38 -0.95
CA ALA A 46 8.40 -12.18 0.21
C ALA A 46 7.25 -13.15 -0.14
N ILE A 47 6.29 -12.74 -0.99
CA ILE A 47 5.22 -13.63 -1.46
C ILE A 47 5.81 -14.79 -2.28
N ARG A 48 6.74 -14.48 -3.19
CA ARG A 48 7.38 -15.48 -4.06
C ARG A 48 8.23 -16.48 -3.28
N GLU A 49 8.88 -16.03 -2.21
CA GLU A 49 9.68 -16.85 -1.30
C GLU A 49 8.82 -17.70 -0.34
N GLY A 50 7.51 -17.47 -0.26
CA GLY A 50 6.64 -18.15 0.70
C GLY A 50 6.73 -17.60 2.13
N GLU A 51 7.36 -16.44 2.30
CA GLU A 51 7.60 -15.78 3.57
C GLU A 51 6.35 -15.01 4.05
N ILE A 52 5.34 -15.75 4.50
CA ILE A 52 3.99 -15.25 4.83
C ILE A 52 4.07 -14.04 5.78
N ASP A 53 4.77 -14.16 6.90
CA ASP A 53 4.83 -13.08 7.90
C ASP A 53 5.59 -11.85 7.41
N LYS A 54 6.66 -12.06 6.63
CA LYS A 54 7.42 -10.97 6.00
C LYS A 54 6.55 -10.22 5.01
N SER A 55 5.77 -10.94 4.19
CA SER A 55 4.83 -10.35 3.25
C SER A 55 3.76 -9.52 3.96
N ARG A 56 3.20 -10.06 5.06
CA ARG A 56 2.19 -9.39 5.90
C ARG A 56 2.72 -8.09 6.49
N ARG A 57 3.87 -8.14 7.17
CA ARG A 57 4.49 -6.94 7.77
C ARG A 57 4.87 -5.90 6.73
N SER A 58 5.41 -6.34 5.59
CA SER A 58 5.78 -5.43 4.49
C SER A 58 4.56 -4.72 3.91
N MET A 59 3.45 -5.45 3.72
CA MET A 59 2.19 -4.86 3.26
C MET A 59 1.63 -3.85 4.27
N GLN A 60 1.64 -4.20 5.57
CA GLN A 60 1.17 -3.28 6.62
C GLN A 60 1.99 -1.97 6.64
N ALA A 61 3.32 -2.08 6.57
CA ALA A 61 4.21 -0.92 6.52
C ALA A 61 3.96 -0.07 5.26
N HIS A 62 3.78 -0.71 4.11
CA HIS A 62 3.46 -0.03 2.84
C HIS A 62 2.13 0.72 2.91
N LEU A 63 1.07 0.11 3.45
CA LEU A 63 -0.23 0.76 3.60
C LEU A 63 -0.18 1.94 4.59
N ALA A 64 0.54 1.79 5.70
CA ALA A 64 0.75 2.87 6.66
C ALA A 64 1.49 4.06 6.03
N TRP A 65 2.55 3.79 5.27
CA TRP A 65 3.28 4.83 4.53
C TRP A 65 2.43 5.47 3.44
N GLY A 66 1.71 4.68 2.64
CA GLY A 66 0.82 5.16 1.59
C GLY A 66 -0.27 6.07 2.15
N ARG A 67 -0.80 5.76 3.33
CA ARG A 67 -1.72 6.65 4.02
C ARG A 67 -1.08 8.00 4.35
N ALA A 68 0.04 7.99 5.07
CA ALA A 68 0.69 9.20 5.56
C ALA A 68 1.19 10.13 4.45
N PHE A 69 1.52 9.59 3.27
CA PHE A 69 2.17 10.39 2.22
C PHE A 69 1.40 10.49 0.91
N THR A 70 0.35 9.66 0.72
CA THR A 70 -0.47 9.65 -0.50
C THR A 70 -1.93 10.03 -0.25
N LEU A 71 -2.57 9.48 0.78
CA LEU A 71 -4.01 9.67 1.01
C LEU A 71 -4.32 10.81 1.97
N ASP A 72 -3.51 10.97 3.00
CA ASP A 72 -3.76 11.92 4.08
C ASP A 72 -2.47 12.59 4.59
N PRO A 73 -1.77 13.35 3.74
CA PRO A 73 -0.54 14.04 4.14
C PRO A 73 -0.75 15.08 5.24
N ASN A 74 -2.00 15.50 5.49
CA ASN A 74 -2.34 16.53 6.47
C ASN A 74 -3.05 15.95 7.72
N GLY A 75 -3.13 14.62 7.88
CA GLY A 75 -3.68 13.98 9.07
C GLY A 75 -5.19 14.17 9.30
N ARG A 76 -5.96 14.49 8.26
CA ARG A 76 -7.41 14.77 8.30
C ARG A 76 -8.29 13.53 8.48
N MET A 77 -7.74 12.32 8.29
CA MET A 77 -8.49 11.05 8.37
C MET A 77 -8.44 10.37 9.77
N GLY A 78 -7.89 10.99 10.81
CA GLY A 78 -7.97 10.53 12.23
C GLY A 78 -7.14 9.29 12.62
N GLY A 79 -6.99 8.98 13.91
CA GLY A 79 -6.06 7.93 14.39
C GLY A 79 -6.60 6.49 14.40
N ASP A 80 -7.89 6.27 14.19
CA ASP A 80 -8.57 5.03 14.60
C ASP A 80 -8.07 3.73 13.94
N TRP A 81 -7.44 3.81 12.77
CA TRP A 81 -6.89 2.65 12.07
C TRP A 81 -5.62 2.06 12.70
N GLN A 82 -4.92 2.79 13.59
CA GLN A 82 -3.76 2.25 14.31
C GLN A 82 -4.12 1.07 15.23
N ARG A 83 -5.37 1.00 15.72
CA ARG A 83 -5.84 -0.12 16.55
C ARG A 83 -5.95 -1.45 15.80
N LEU A 84 -6.12 -1.42 14.47
CA LEU A 84 -6.29 -2.63 13.65
C LEU A 84 -4.97 -3.29 13.22
N THR A 85 -3.82 -2.63 13.43
CA THR A 85 -2.50 -3.15 13.03
C THR A 85 -1.67 -3.67 14.20
N VAL A 86 -1.91 -3.20 15.43
CA VAL A 86 -1.20 -3.63 16.64
C VAL A 86 -1.84 -4.85 17.30
N ALA A 87 -3.14 -5.08 17.13
CA ALA A 87 -3.86 -6.20 17.77
C ALA A 87 -3.62 -7.60 17.14
N ALA A 88 -2.65 -7.73 16.22
CA ALA A 88 -2.28 -8.99 15.55
C ALA A 88 -0.81 -9.40 15.79
N GLY A 89 -0.27 -8.96 16.94
CA GLY A 89 1.02 -9.38 17.50
C GLY A 89 0.87 -10.60 18.40
#